data_AF-E6K7G6-F1
#
_entry.id   AF-E6K7G6-F1
#
_cell.length_a   1.000
_cell.length_b   1.000
_cell.length_c   1.000
_cell.angle_alpha   90.00
_cell.angle_beta   90.00
_cell.angle_gamma   90.00
#
_symmetry.space_group_name_H-M   'P 1'
#
loop_
_entity.id
_entity.type
_entity.pdbx_description
1 polymer ?
#
loop_
_entity_poly.entity_id
_entity_poly.type
_entity_poly.pdbx_seq_one_letter_code
_entity_poly.pdbx_strand_id
1 'polypeptide(L)'
;MEPFKVHILGCGSALPTLKHNATSQVVEIREKLFMVDCGEGTQMQLRRSHIRFTKISAVFISHLHGDHCFGLIGMISTFGMLGRTASLHVYAPEALGPMLQSQLDLFCQGLEFEVVFHAVDPKVNKVVYEDRSLTVETIPLNHRTPCCGYLFREKSTLPHIRRDMIDFYHIPVSQINNIKAGADWITPEGTVVPNARLVTPADAPRSYAFCSDTRYMPHLHELLAGVTTLYHESTYADDMADRARKYYHSTASQAARVARDAHVGKLILGHYSARYDSESAILADARKVFPNSFLSNEGLVFNV
;
A
#
# COMPACT_ATOMS: atom_id res chain seq x y z
N MET A 1 4.30 11.87 14.86
CA MET A 1 3.81 10.65 14.18
C MET A 1 4.77 10.34 13.05
N GLU A 2 5.25 9.10 12.94
CA GLU A 2 6.13 8.70 11.84
C GLU A 2 5.38 8.75 10.50
N PRO A 3 6.07 9.10 9.39
CA PRO A 3 5.42 9.25 8.10
C PRO A 3 4.80 7.92 7.65
N PHE A 4 3.51 7.99 7.28
CA PHE A 4 2.83 6.98 6.49
C PHE A 4 2.25 7.69 5.27
N LYS A 5 2.88 7.49 4.12
CA LYS A 5 2.57 8.22 2.88
C LYS A 5 2.45 7.25 1.71
N VAL A 6 1.66 7.64 0.72
CA VAL A 6 1.56 6.95 -0.57
C VAL A 6 1.95 7.92 -1.65
N HIS A 7 2.99 7.57 -2.41
CA HIS A 7 3.50 8.31 -3.55
C HIS A 7 2.95 7.68 -4.83
N ILE A 8 2.23 8.46 -5.63
CA ILE A 8 1.69 8.00 -6.90
C ILE A 8 2.74 8.17 -8.00
N LEU A 9 3.19 7.07 -8.58
CA LEU A 9 4.17 7.08 -9.68
C LEU A 9 3.52 6.92 -11.04
N GLY A 10 2.40 6.21 -11.11
CA GLY A 10 1.57 6.07 -12.29
C GLY A 10 0.14 5.66 -11.92
N CYS A 11 -0.82 6.18 -12.68
CA CYS A 11 -2.25 6.01 -12.41
C CYS A 11 -3.10 5.80 -13.66
N GLY A 12 -2.49 5.49 -14.81
CA GLY A 12 -3.18 5.16 -16.06
C GLY A 12 -3.37 3.66 -16.25
N SER A 13 -4.42 3.28 -16.97
CA SER A 13 -4.73 1.89 -17.29
C SER A 13 -4.24 1.45 -18.67
N ALA A 14 -3.80 0.19 -18.77
CA ALA A 14 -3.58 -0.61 -19.98
C ALA A 14 -2.59 -0.07 -21.02
N LEU A 15 -2.88 1.08 -21.63
CA LEU A 15 -2.08 1.64 -22.71
C LEU A 15 -1.19 2.76 -22.17
N PRO A 16 0.08 2.83 -22.63
CA PRO A 16 0.91 3.99 -22.35
C PRO A 16 0.30 5.23 -23.01
N THR A 17 0.22 6.32 -22.25
CA THR A 17 -0.25 7.62 -22.75
C THR A 17 0.75 8.71 -22.41
N LEU A 18 0.61 9.87 -23.05
CA LEU A 18 1.38 11.06 -22.66
C LEU A 18 0.87 11.71 -21.37
N LYS A 19 -0.32 11.31 -20.90
CA LYS A 19 -0.99 11.91 -19.74
C LYS A 19 -0.65 11.16 -18.45
N HIS A 20 -0.91 9.86 -18.44
CA HIS A 20 -0.67 8.99 -17.29
C HIS A 20 0.26 7.83 -17.65
N ASN A 21 1.15 7.53 -16.70
CA ASN A 21 2.02 6.36 -16.72
C ASN A 21 1.26 5.14 -16.20
N ALA A 22 1.73 3.95 -16.58
CA ALA A 22 1.22 2.69 -16.09
C ALA A 22 1.32 2.57 -14.56
N THR A 23 0.45 1.76 -13.96
CA THR A 23 0.26 1.68 -12.51
C THR A 23 1.56 1.41 -11.76
N SER A 24 1.88 2.31 -10.82
CA SER A 24 2.89 2.07 -9.79
C SER A 24 2.74 3.07 -8.65
N GLN A 25 2.98 2.60 -7.43
CA GLN A 25 2.96 3.41 -6.23
C GLN A 25 4.07 3.03 -5.27
N VAL A 26 4.49 3.96 -4.43
CA VAL A 26 5.37 3.68 -3.30
C VAL A 26 4.67 4.03 -2.00
N VAL A 27 4.54 3.03 -1.13
CA VAL A 27 4.06 3.15 0.24
C VAL A 27 5.26 3.36 1.16
N GLU A 28 5.32 4.53 1.76
CA GLU A 28 6.33 4.89 2.77
C GLU A 28 5.72 4.74 4.16
N ILE A 29 6.29 3.88 4.99
CA ILE A 29 5.88 3.70 6.38
C ILE A 29 7.13 3.53 7.25
N ARG A 30 7.31 4.44 8.22
CA ARG A 30 8.48 4.43 9.14
C ARG A 30 9.82 4.35 8.39
N GLU A 31 9.96 5.19 7.36
CA GLU A 31 11.12 5.26 6.45
C GLU A 31 11.36 4.03 5.56
N LYS A 32 10.54 2.97 5.68
CA LYS A 32 10.55 1.82 4.76
C LYS A 32 9.72 2.16 3.53
N LEU A 33 10.23 1.79 2.37
CA LEU A 33 9.53 1.98 1.10
C LEU A 33 9.14 0.61 0.53
N PHE A 34 7.85 0.47 0.27
CA PHE A 34 7.27 -0.69 -0.42
C PHE A 34 6.68 -0.22 -1.73
N MET A 35 6.92 -0.95 -2.81
CA MET A 35 6.31 -0.65 -4.11
C MET A 35 5.08 -1.53 -4.30
N VAL A 36 4.00 -0.94 -4.81
CA VAL A 36 2.80 -1.68 -5.25
C VAL A 36 2.63 -1.44 -6.74
N ASP A 37 2.68 -2.54 -7.49
CA ASP A 37 2.83 -2.61 -8.94
C ASP A 37 4.04 -1.86 -9.50
N CYS A 38 4.50 -2.33 -10.65
CA CYS A 38 5.68 -1.84 -11.34
C CYS A 38 5.44 -1.85 -12.86
N GLY A 39 4.48 -1.04 -13.31
CA GLY A 39 4.22 -0.81 -14.74
C GLY A 39 5.45 -0.27 -15.49
N GLU A 40 5.42 -0.37 -16.81
CA GLU A 40 6.50 0.15 -17.66
C GLU A 40 6.79 1.64 -17.36
N GLY A 41 8.08 2.00 -17.30
CA GLY A 41 8.52 3.37 -17.02
C GLY A 41 8.62 3.73 -15.52
N THR A 42 8.25 2.84 -14.60
CA THR A 42 8.30 3.08 -13.14
C THR A 42 9.65 3.61 -12.65
N GLN A 43 10.77 3.09 -13.14
CA GLN A 43 12.11 3.55 -12.76
C GLN A 43 12.36 5.04 -13.08
N MET A 44 11.76 5.56 -14.15
CA MET A 44 11.86 6.98 -14.52
C MET A 44 11.01 7.83 -13.59
N GLN A 45 9.83 7.33 -13.20
CA GLN A 45 8.93 8.01 -12.26
C GLN A 45 9.52 8.10 -10.85
N LEU A 46 10.23 7.06 -10.41
CA LEU A 46 11.02 7.10 -9.18
C LEU A 46 12.10 8.20 -9.22
N ARG A 47 12.83 8.36 -10.34
CA ARG A 47 13.81 9.47 -10.51
C ARG A 47 13.12 10.82 -10.40
N ARG A 48 12.03 11.03 -11.13
CA ARG A 48 11.26 12.28 -11.13
C ARG A 48 10.72 12.62 -9.73
N SER A 49 10.30 11.61 -8.98
CA SER A 49 9.77 11.76 -7.62
C SER A 49 10.85 11.84 -6.54
N HIS A 50 12.14 11.82 -6.92
CA HIS A 50 13.27 11.86 -5.98
C HIS A 50 13.23 10.74 -4.92
N ILE A 51 12.58 9.62 -5.24
CA ILE A 51 12.49 8.46 -4.36
C ILE A 51 13.75 7.62 -4.55
N ARG A 52 14.46 7.36 -3.45
CA ARG A 52 15.71 6.58 -3.49
C ARG A 52 15.39 5.10 -3.70
N PHE A 53 15.76 4.60 -4.89
CA PHE A 53 15.67 3.20 -5.30
C PHE A 53 16.19 2.20 -4.26
N THR A 54 17.33 2.52 -3.63
CA THR A 54 18.00 1.68 -2.63
C THR A 54 17.18 1.48 -1.36
N LYS A 55 16.16 2.31 -1.12
CA LYS A 55 15.27 2.18 0.05
C LYS A 55 14.05 1.29 -0.20
N ILE A 56 13.76 0.91 -1.46
CA ILE A 56 12.66 0.01 -1.77
C ILE A 56 13.05 -1.39 -1.28
N SER A 57 12.35 -1.90 -0.28
CA SER A 57 12.63 -3.19 0.36
C SER A 57 11.89 -4.33 -0.35
N ALA A 58 10.64 -4.09 -0.74
CA ALA A 58 9.82 -5.06 -1.43
C ALA A 58 8.93 -4.44 -2.52
N VAL A 59 8.61 -5.26 -3.52
CA VAL A 59 7.65 -4.97 -4.59
C VAL A 59 6.50 -5.97 -4.48
N PHE A 60 5.27 -5.47 -4.49
CA PHE A 60 4.04 -6.25 -4.45
C PHE A 60 3.32 -6.10 -5.80
N ILE A 61 3.18 -7.19 -6.57
CA ILE A 61 2.56 -7.20 -7.90
C ILE A 61 1.15 -7.77 -7.78
N SER A 62 0.14 -6.97 -8.09
CA SER A 62 -1.27 -7.33 -7.97
C SER A 62 -1.69 -8.46 -8.90
N HIS A 63 -1.28 -8.39 -10.18
CA HIS A 63 -1.60 -9.34 -11.22
C HIS A 63 -0.65 -9.23 -12.42
N LEU A 64 -0.76 -10.15 -13.38
CA LEU A 64 0.18 -10.30 -14.50
C LEU A 64 -0.30 -9.64 -15.81
N HIS A 65 -0.74 -8.39 -15.72
CA HIS A 65 -0.86 -7.52 -16.90
C HIS A 65 0.36 -6.60 -17.02
N GLY A 66 0.71 -6.26 -18.26
CA GLY A 66 1.98 -5.59 -18.55
C GLY A 66 2.11 -4.20 -17.94
N ASP A 67 1.01 -3.47 -17.85
CA ASP A 67 0.88 -2.18 -17.20
C ASP A 67 1.03 -2.23 -15.67
N HIS A 68 1.15 -3.42 -15.08
CA HIS A 68 1.44 -3.62 -13.65
C HIS A 68 2.79 -4.28 -13.38
N CYS A 69 3.46 -4.90 -14.37
CA CYS A 69 4.68 -5.66 -14.10
C CYS A 69 5.82 -5.53 -15.13
N PHE A 70 5.62 -4.95 -16.31
CA PHE A 70 6.68 -4.88 -17.34
C PHE A 70 7.84 -3.96 -16.95
N GLY A 71 7.64 -3.02 -16.03
CA GLY A 71 8.73 -2.19 -15.51
C GLY A 71 9.67 -2.91 -14.56
N LEU A 72 9.30 -4.09 -14.06
CA LEU A 72 10.01 -4.76 -12.97
C LEU A 72 11.45 -5.12 -13.33
N ILE A 73 11.66 -5.80 -14.46
CA ILE A 73 13.01 -6.23 -14.86
C ILE A 73 13.93 -5.05 -15.18
N GLY A 74 13.41 -4.02 -15.86
CA GLY A 74 14.16 -2.80 -16.13
C GLY A 74 14.58 -2.09 -14.84
N MET A 75 13.66 -2.01 -13.87
CA MET A 75 13.94 -1.45 -12.56
C MET A 75 15.02 -2.24 -11.81
N ILE A 76 14.93 -3.57 -11.79
CA ILE A 76 15.93 -4.45 -11.14
C ILE A 76 17.32 -4.24 -11.77
N SER A 77 17.42 -4.24 -13.09
CA SER A 77 18.66 -3.99 -13.81
C SER A 77 19.27 -2.63 -13.43
N THR A 78 18.43 -1.58 -13.39
CA THR A 78 18.85 -0.24 -12.94
C THR A 78 19.34 -0.23 -11.49
N PHE A 79 18.74 -1.01 -10.59
CA PHE A 79 19.20 -1.08 -9.19
C PHE A 79 20.60 -1.68 -9.10
N GLY A 80 20.90 -2.67 -9.94
CA GLY A 80 22.25 -3.27 -10.05
C GLY A 80 23.29 -2.24 -10.48
N MET A 81 23.00 -1.50 -11.56
CA MET A 81 23.89 -0.45 -12.05
C MET A 81 24.11 0.70 -11.06
N LEU A 82 23.18 0.90 -10.12
CA LEU A 82 23.28 1.91 -9.06
C LEU A 82 23.93 1.40 -7.77
N GLY A 83 24.54 0.21 -7.79
CA GLY A 83 25.32 -0.33 -6.66
C GLY A 83 24.44 -0.76 -5.48
N ARG A 84 23.22 -1.23 -5.73
CA ARG A 84 22.40 -1.85 -4.68
C ARG A 84 23.06 -3.15 -4.21
N THR A 85 23.17 -3.33 -2.89
CA THR A 85 23.66 -4.56 -2.26
C THR A 85 22.62 -5.26 -1.38
N ALA A 86 21.62 -4.52 -0.87
CA ALA A 86 20.55 -5.10 -0.07
C ALA A 86 19.59 -5.93 -0.95
N SER A 87 19.14 -7.09 -0.47
CA SER A 87 18.18 -7.93 -1.19
C SER A 87 16.89 -7.17 -1.54
N LEU A 88 16.28 -7.51 -2.66
CA LEU A 88 14.97 -6.99 -3.09
C LEU A 88 13.96 -8.12 -3.05
N HIS A 89 12.88 -7.94 -2.29
CA HIS A 89 11.82 -8.94 -2.20
C HIS A 89 10.73 -8.66 -3.24
N VAL A 90 10.29 -9.68 -3.97
CA VAL A 90 9.21 -9.57 -4.96
C VAL A 90 8.08 -10.52 -4.56
N TYR A 91 6.94 -9.95 -4.18
CA TYR A 91 5.70 -10.67 -3.86
C TYR A 91 4.78 -10.58 -5.06
N ALA A 92 4.46 -11.70 -5.71
CA ALA A 92 3.68 -11.70 -6.94
C ALA A 92 2.95 -13.03 -7.16
N PRO A 93 1.96 -13.10 -8.07
CA PRO A 93 1.36 -14.36 -8.47
C PRO A 93 2.43 -15.39 -8.84
N GLU A 94 2.26 -16.63 -8.37
CA GLU A 94 3.24 -17.73 -8.54
C GLU A 94 3.73 -17.88 -9.99
N ALA A 95 2.83 -17.68 -10.96
CA ALA A 95 3.14 -17.78 -12.39
C ALA A 95 4.23 -16.80 -12.87
N LEU A 96 4.53 -15.72 -12.15
CA LEU A 96 5.62 -14.81 -12.50
C LEU A 96 7.01 -15.42 -12.22
N GLY A 97 7.13 -16.31 -11.23
CA GLY A 97 8.42 -16.79 -10.71
C GLY A 97 9.37 -17.34 -11.79
N PRO A 98 8.95 -18.34 -12.59
CA PRO A 98 9.81 -18.90 -13.65
C PRO A 98 10.20 -17.88 -14.73
N MET A 99 9.30 -16.96 -15.07
CA MET A 99 9.56 -15.90 -16.05
C MET A 99 10.54 -14.88 -15.51
N LEU A 100 10.37 -14.43 -14.26
CA LEU A 100 11.28 -13.50 -13.61
C LEU A 100 12.67 -14.11 -13.49
N GLN A 101 12.78 -15.38 -13.09
CA GLN A 101 14.08 -16.08 -13.03
C GLN A 101 14.76 -16.10 -14.40
N SER A 102 14.02 -16.46 -15.45
CA SER A 102 14.56 -16.49 -16.83
C SER A 102 15.04 -15.09 -17.29
N GLN A 103 14.31 -14.04 -16.92
CA GLN A 103 14.70 -12.66 -17.21
C GLN A 103 15.95 -12.24 -16.42
N LEU A 104 16.07 -12.64 -15.15
CA LEU A 104 17.24 -12.35 -14.32
C LEU A 104 18.49 -13.05 -14.87
N ASP A 105 18.38 -14.33 -15.22
CA ASP A 105 19.47 -15.13 -15.76
C ASP A 105 19.99 -14.59 -17.11
N LEU A 106 19.10 -13.98 -17.90
CA LEU A 106 19.44 -13.41 -19.20
C LEU A 106 19.96 -11.96 -19.12
N PHE A 107 19.27 -11.09 -18.38
CA PHE A 107 19.50 -9.64 -18.43
C PHE A 107 20.22 -9.07 -17.21
N CYS A 108 20.30 -9.81 -16.11
CA CYS A 108 20.76 -9.32 -14.81
C CYS A 108 21.84 -10.24 -14.21
N GLN A 109 22.74 -10.76 -15.04
CA GLN A 109 23.90 -11.50 -14.54
C GLN A 109 24.84 -10.57 -13.76
N GLY A 110 25.37 -11.05 -12.63
CA GLY A 110 26.34 -10.31 -11.83
C GLY A 110 25.74 -9.23 -10.91
N LEU A 111 24.43 -9.27 -10.61
CA LEU A 111 23.87 -8.40 -9.57
C LEU A 111 24.57 -8.63 -8.22
N GLU A 112 24.94 -7.53 -7.55
CA GLU A 112 25.52 -7.56 -6.19
C GLU A 112 24.46 -7.70 -5.08
N PHE A 113 23.19 -7.88 -5.46
CA PHE A 113 22.09 -8.12 -4.54
C PHE A 113 21.20 -9.26 -5.03
N GLU A 114 20.57 -9.93 -4.08
CA GLU A 114 19.63 -11.02 -4.35
C GLU A 114 18.22 -10.48 -4.65
N VAL A 115 17.56 -11.05 -5.65
CA VAL A 115 16.11 -10.88 -5.88
C VAL A 115 15.39 -12.08 -5.30
N VAL A 116 14.72 -11.89 -4.17
CA VAL A 116 14.01 -12.96 -3.44
C VAL A 116 12.56 -12.98 -3.87
N PHE A 117 12.15 -14.04 -4.57
CA PHE A 117 10.76 -14.21 -5.01
C PHE A 117 9.89 -14.88 -3.95
N HIS A 118 8.71 -14.32 -3.72
CA HIS A 118 7.68 -14.83 -2.80
C HIS A 118 6.39 -15.05 -3.59
N ALA A 119 6.02 -16.32 -3.77
CA ALA A 119 4.77 -16.67 -4.45
C ALA A 119 3.55 -16.25 -3.60
N VAL A 120 2.62 -15.56 -4.25
CA VAL A 120 1.36 -15.11 -3.65
C VAL A 120 0.21 -15.81 -4.36
N ASP A 121 -0.73 -16.36 -3.58
CA ASP A 121 -2.02 -16.79 -4.11
C ASP A 121 -2.99 -15.59 -4.09
N PRO A 122 -3.36 -15.03 -5.25
CA PRO A 122 -4.21 -13.85 -5.32
C PRO A 122 -5.67 -14.14 -4.93
N LYS A 123 -6.06 -15.40 -4.70
CA LYS A 123 -7.44 -15.80 -4.42
C LYS A 123 -7.77 -15.84 -2.92
N VAL A 124 -6.76 -15.77 -2.05
CA VAL A 124 -6.93 -15.88 -0.60
C VAL A 124 -6.51 -14.59 0.09
N ASN A 125 -7.25 -14.19 1.13
CA ASN A 125 -6.81 -13.15 2.05
C ASN A 125 -5.81 -13.77 3.04
N LYS A 126 -4.56 -13.32 2.99
CA LYS A 126 -3.46 -13.87 3.79
C LYS A 126 -2.40 -12.81 4.05
N VAL A 127 -1.79 -12.83 5.23
CA VAL A 127 -0.58 -12.07 5.52
C VAL A 127 0.57 -12.62 4.66
N VAL A 128 1.11 -11.80 3.77
CA VAL A 128 2.24 -12.15 2.88
C VAL A 128 3.55 -11.53 3.35
N TYR A 129 3.48 -10.46 4.13
CA TYR A 129 4.64 -9.82 4.75
C TYR A 129 4.29 -9.38 6.17
N GLU A 130 5.23 -9.55 7.09
CA GLU A 130 5.09 -9.09 8.46
C GLU A 130 6.44 -8.74 9.05
N ASP A 131 6.49 -7.61 9.76
CA ASP A 131 7.62 -7.26 10.61
C ASP A 131 7.14 -6.58 11.90
N ARG A 132 8.02 -5.91 12.64
CA ARG A 132 7.68 -5.23 13.89
C ARG A 132 6.81 -3.97 13.69
N SER A 133 6.77 -3.41 12.48
CA SER A 133 6.11 -2.15 12.15
C SER A 133 4.78 -2.31 11.43
N LEU A 134 4.61 -3.35 10.60
CA LEU A 134 3.38 -3.55 9.83
C LEU A 134 3.12 -5.01 9.45
N THR A 135 1.90 -5.27 9.01
CA THR A 135 1.53 -6.42 8.17
C THR A 135 1.17 -5.94 6.76
N VAL A 136 1.39 -6.79 5.76
CA VAL A 136 0.80 -6.65 4.41
C VAL A 136 -0.01 -7.90 4.11
N GLU A 137 -1.28 -7.69 3.81
CA GLU A 137 -2.24 -8.75 3.51
C GLU A 137 -2.73 -8.65 2.07
N THR A 138 -3.00 -9.79 1.44
CA THR A 138 -3.66 -9.84 0.14
C THR A 138 -5.15 -9.56 0.26
N ILE A 139 -5.72 -8.86 -0.72
CA ILE A 139 -7.16 -8.67 -0.86
C ILE A 139 -7.58 -9.40 -2.15
N PRO A 140 -8.31 -10.52 -2.10
CA PRO A 140 -8.77 -11.19 -3.32
C PRO A 140 -9.68 -10.29 -4.16
N LEU A 141 -9.36 -10.14 -5.44
CA LEU A 141 -10.11 -9.31 -6.38
C LEU A 141 -10.68 -10.13 -7.54
N ASN A 142 -11.54 -9.51 -8.35
CA ASN A 142 -12.20 -10.18 -9.46
C ASN A 142 -11.86 -9.49 -10.79
N HIS A 143 -10.84 -10.02 -11.43
CA HIS A 143 -10.35 -9.57 -12.72
C HIS A 143 -10.27 -10.71 -13.76
N ARG A 144 -9.93 -10.40 -15.01
CA ARG A 144 -9.80 -11.38 -16.11
C ARG A 144 -8.74 -12.43 -15.82
N THR A 145 -7.66 -12.03 -15.17
CA THR A 145 -6.59 -12.91 -14.68
C THR A 145 -6.61 -12.91 -13.15
N PRO A 146 -6.00 -13.91 -12.49
CA PRO A 146 -5.87 -13.90 -11.03
C PRO A 146 -5.26 -12.58 -10.53
N CYS A 147 -5.99 -11.86 -9.69
CA CYS A 147 -5.66 -10.51 -9.25
C CYS A 147 -5.96 -10.35 -7.77
N CYS A 148 -5.08 -9.62 -7.07
CA CYS A 148 -5.29 -9.22 -5.69
C CYS A 148 -4.90 -7.76 -5.47
N GLY A 149 -5.46 -7.17 -4.42
CA GLY A 149 -4.98 -5.95 -3.81
C GLY A 149 -4.05 -6.24 -2.64
N TYR A 150 -3.53 -5.17 -2.02
CA TYR A 150 -2.69 -5.26 -0.83
C TYR A 150 -3.14 -4.29 0.26
N LEU A 151 -3.19 -4.78 1.49
CA LEU A 151 -3.57 -4.02 2.68
C LEU A 151 -2.38 -3.92 3.63
N PHE A 152 -1.81 -2.72 3.70
CA PHE A 152 -0.77 -2.35 4.63
C PHE A 152 -1.40 -1.90 5.95
N ARG A 153 -1.18 -2.63 7.04
CA ARG A 153 -1.66 -2.25 8.38
C ARG A 153 -0.49 -1.96 9.30
N GLU A 154 -0.42 -0.72 9.78
CA GLU A 154 0.54 -0.35 10.81
C GLU A 154 0.26 -1.13 12.09
N LYS A 155 1.31 -1.59 12.78
CA LYS A 155 1.19 -2.19 14.10
C LYS A 155 1.21 -1.11 15.16
N SER A 156 0.32 -1.25 16.16
CA SER A 156 0.23 -0.35 17.30
C SER A 156 1.59 -0.17 17.97
N THR A 157 1.96 1.07 18.25
CA THR A 157 3.14 1.37 19.07
C THR A 157 2.81 1.20 20.55
N LEU A 158 3.86 1.14 21.37
CA LEU A 158 3.67 1.18 22.82
C LEU A 158 3.05 2.52 23.26
N PRO A 159 2.20 2.53 24.30
CA PRO A 159 1.64 3.73 24.92
C PRO A 159 2.69 4.79 25.27
N HIS A 160 2.28 6.05 25.34
CA HIS A 160 3.16 7.14 25.78
C HIS A 160 3.18 7.22 27.30
N ILE A 161 4.36 7.46 27.86
CA ILE A 161 4.52 7.58 29.31
C ILE A 161 4.04 8.95 29.78
N ARG A 162 3.27 8.96 30.86
CA ARG A 162 2.89 10.17 31.57
C ARG A 162 4.02 10.62 32.47
N ARG A 163 4.84 11.55 31.94
CA ARG A 163 6.07 12.00 32.61
C ARG A 163 5.79 12.59 33.99
N ASP A 164 4.71 13.35 34.12
CA ASP A 164 4.18 13.89 35.38
C ASP A 164 3.98 12.79 36.45
N MET A 165 3.45 11.64 36.05
CA MET A 165 3.20 10.52 36.97
C MET A 165 4.47 9.72 37.28
N ILE A 166 5.37 9.55 36.31
CA ILE A 166 6.69 8.93 36.53
C ILE A 166 7.48 9.72 37.57
N ASP A 167 7.53 11.04 37.42
CA ASP A 167 8.29 11.91 38.31
C ASP A 167 7.62 11.95 39.70
N PHE A 168 6.27 12.00 39.78
CA PHE A 168 5.54 11.96 41.05
C PHE A 168 5.80 10.68 41.87
N TYR A 169 5.74 9.52 41.23
CA TYR A 169 5.97 8.22 41.89
C TYR A 169 7.46 7.83 41.97
N HIS A 170 8.37 8.72 41.55
CA HIS A 170 9.82 8.49 41.54
C HIS A 170 10.20 7.18 40.85
N ILE A 171 9.51 6.86 39.75
CA ILE A 171 9.66 5.57 39.06
C ILE A 171 11.03 5.53 38.35
N PRO A 172 11.87 4.50 38.60
CA PRO A 172 13.16 4.38 37.94
C PRO A 172 13.02 4.29 36.42
N VAL A 173 13.95 4.91 35.70
CA VAL A 173 14.00 4.87 34.22
C VAL A 173 14.02 3.44 33.68
N SER A 174 14.63 2.49 34.40
CA SER A 174 14.66 1.08 34.04
C SER A 174 13.29 0.41 33.96
N GLN A 175 12.27 0.98 34.62
CA GLN A 175 10.91 0.43 34.67
C GLN A 175 9.99 0.99 33.58
N ILE A 176 10.43 2.03 32.87
CA ILE A 176 9.62 2.69 31.83
C ILE A 176 9.16 1.69 30.77
N ASN A 177 10.04 0.81 30.29
CA ASN A 177 9.68 -0.17 29.26
C ASN A 177 8.69 -1.23 29.77
N ASN A 178 8.82 -1.66 31.03
CA ASN A 178 7.89 -2.59 31.66
C ASN A 178 6.49 -1.97 31.75
N ILE A 179 6.41 -0.70 32.18
CA ILE A 179 5.15 0.06 32.23
C ILE A 179 4.58 0.24 30.83
N LYS A 180 5.39 0.62 29.84
CA LYS A 180 4.91 0.71 28.44
C LYS A 180 4.42 -0.65 27.90
N ALA A 181 4.95 -1.76 28.39
CA ALA A 181 4.50 -3.11 28.05
C ALA A 181 3.26 -3.57 28.85
N GLY A 182 2.71 -2.72 29.72
CA GLY A 182 1.47 -2.98 30.46
C GLY A 182 1.64 -3.27 31.94
N ALA A 183 2.86 -3.18 32.50
CA ALA A 183 3.07 -3.40 33.92
C ALA A 183 2.47 -2.27 34.78
N ASP A 184 1.86 -2.64 35.90
CA ASP A 184 1.58 -1.72 37.00
C ASP A 184 2.89 -1.35 37.72
N TRP A 185 2.86 -0.27 38.50
CA TRP A 185 3.98 0.11 39.35
C TRP A 185 3.67 -0.18 40.82
N ILE A 186 4.64 -0.73 41.55
CA ILE A 186 4.53 -0.91 43.00
C ILE A 186 5.46 0.09 43.66
N THR A 187 4.92 1.00 44.47
CA THR A 187 5.72 1.99 45.20
C THR A 187 6.58 1.31 46.28
N PRO A 188 7.63 1.97 46.80
CA PRO A 188 8.44 1.43 47.89
C PRO A 188 7.62 1.04 49.14
N GLU A 189 6.48 1.71 49.36
CA GLU A 189 5.54 1.45 50.44
C GLU A 189 4.58 0.28 50.15
N GLY A 190 4.72 -0.37 48.99
CA GLY A 190 3.90 -1.51 48.58
C GLY A 190 2.56 -1.16 47.92
N THR A 191 2.32 0.12 47.59
CA THR A 191 1.06 0.53 46.94
C THR A 191 1.11 0.25 45.44
N VAL A 192 0.06 -0.36 44.89
CA VAL A 192 -0.06 -0.61 43.45
C VAL A 192 -0.64 0.61 42.74
N VAL A 193 0.07 1.10 41.73
CA VAL A 193 -0.36 2.15 40.82
C VAL A 193 -0.69 1.50 39.46
N PRO A 194 -1.98 1.52 39.05
CA PRO A 194 -2.39 0.91 37.79
C PRO A 194 -1.70 1.55 36.58
N ASN A 195 -1.33 0.71 35.61
CA ASN A 195 -0.70 1.10 34.36
C ASN A 195 -1.43 2.24 33.64
N ALA A 196 -2.77 2.18 33.61
CA ALA A 196 -3.62 3.17 32.98
C ALA A 196 -3.48 4.59 33.56
N ARG A 197 -2.93 4.74 34.79
CA ARG A 197 -2.58 6.05 35.35
C ARG A 197 -1.22 6.55 34.90
N LEU A 198 -0.33 5.66 34.45
CA LEU A 198 1.07 5.91 34.12
C LEU A 198 1.32 6.13 32.63
N VAL A 199 0.33 5.84 31.78
CA VAL A 199 0.44 5.99 30.32
C VAL A 199 -0.76 6.73 29.73
N THR A 200 -0.56 7.31 28.55
CA THR A 200 -1.63 7.67 27.63
C THR A 200 -1.62 6.69 26.45
N PRO A 201 -2.79 6.36 25.85
CA PRO A 201 -2.86 5.49 24.70
C PRO A 201 -1.90 5.92 23.58
N ALA A 202 -1.39 4.95 22.83
CA ALA A 202 -0.66 5.22 21.60
C ALA A 202 -1.60 5.76 20.52
N ASP A 203 -1.03 6.40 19.50
CA ASP A 203 -1.76 6.74 18.28
C ASP A 203 -2.41 5.49 17.67
N ALA A 204 -3.62 5.64 17.15
CA ALA A 204 -4.32 4.54 16.50
C ALA A 204 -3.54 4.07 15.26
N PRO A 205 -3.37 2.74 15.06
CA PRO A 205 -2.68 2.23 13.89
C PRO A 205 -3.43 2.62 12.62
N ARG A 206 -2.69 3.12 11.64
CA ARG A 206 -3.21 3.51 10.33
C ARG A 206 -3.14 2.36 9.35
N SER A 207 -3.91 2.44 8.27
CA SER A 207 -3.89 1.42 7.22
C SER A 207 -4.13 1.99 5.83
N TYR A 208 -3.48 1.37 4.85
CA TYR A 208 -3.62 1.68 3.44
C TYR A 208 -3.99 0.43 2.65
N ALA A 209 -5.14 0.47 1.96
CA ALA A 209 -5.56 -0.57 1.04
C ALA A 209 -5.35 -0.12 -0.41
N PHE A 210 -4.74 -0.97 -1.21
CA PHE A 210 -4.66 -0.84 -2.66
C PHE A 210 -5.53 -1.91 -3.31
N CYS A 211 -6.67 -1.52 -3.89
CA CYS A 211 -7.48 -2.36 -4.75
C CYS A 211 -7.10 -2.08 -6.21
N SER A 212 -6.39 -3.05 -6.80
CA SER A 212 -6.05 -3.09 -8.21
C SER A 212 -7.29 -3.38 -9.07
N ASP A 213 -7.06 -3.66 -10.35
CA ASP A 213 -8.03 -4.03 -11.35
C ASP A 213 -9.05 -5.04 -10.82
N THR A 214 -10.32 -4.63 -10.80
CA THR A 214 -11.40 -5.45 -10.28
C THR A 214 -12.74 -4.95 -10.76
N ARG A 215 -13.64 -5.87 -11.10
CA ARG A 215 -15.06 -5.53 -11.18
C ARG A 215 -15.60 -5.17 -9.80
N TYR A 216 -16.72 -4.44 -9.77
CA TYR A 216 -17.41 -4.18 -8.52
C TYR A 216 -17.77 -5.47 -7.79
N MET A 217 -17.38 -5.53 -6.52
CA MET A 217 -17.62 -6.64 -5.61
C MET A 217 -18.37 -6.10 -4.39
N PRO A 218 -19.68 -6.38 -4.24
CA PRO A 218 -20.48 -5.84 -3.14
C PRO A 218 -19.92 -6.16 -1.76
N HIS A 219 -19.31 -7.33 -1.56
CA HIS A 219 -18.76 -7.80 -0.29
C HIS A 219 -17.32 -7.33 -0.02
N LEU A 220 -16.69 -6.60 -0.96
CA LEU A 220 -15.30 -6.15 -0.78
C LEU A 220 -15.11 -5.25 0.44
N HIS A 221 -16.18 -4.53 0.84
CA HIS A 221 -16.17 -3.67 2.01
C HIS A 221 -15.87 -4.42 3.32
N GLU A 222 -16.20 -5.71 3.42
CA GLU A 222 -15.97 -6.54 4.60
C GLU A 222 -14.47 -6.71 4.89
N LEU A 223 -13.63 -6.80 3.85
CA LEU A 223 -12.17 -6.88 3.96
C LEU A 223 -11.50 -5.53 4.22
N LEU A 224 -12.22 -4.44 3.95
CA LEU A 224 -11.72 -3.06 3.97
C LEU A 224 -12.25 -2.24 5.15
N ALA A 225 -12.97 -2.89 6.08
CA ALA A 225 -13.64 -2.23 7.19
C ALA A 225 -12.68 -1.33 7.99
N GLY A 226 -13.01 -0.05 8.07
CA GLY A 226 -12.29 0.96 8.86
C GLY A 226 -10.89 1.32 8.33
N VAL A 227 -10.55 0.96 7.08
CA VAL A 227 -9.25 1.31 6.50
C VAL A 227 -9.07 2.83 6.43
N THR A 228 -7.90 3.34 6.80
CA THR A 228 -7.66 4.78 6.88
C THR A 228 -7.69 5.44 5.50
N THR A 229 -6.99 4.85 4.53
CA THR A 229 -6.99 5.30 3.13
C THR A 229 -7.13 4.10 2.19
N LEU A 230 -8.08 4.18 1.27
CA LEU A 230 -8.30 3.21 0.20
C LEU A 230 -7.90 3.83 -1.14
N TYR A 231 -7.00 3.21 -1.89
CA TYR A 231 -6.90 3.38 -3.32
C TYR A 231 -7.72 2.32 -4.02
N HIS A 232 -8.58 2.72 -4.96
CA HIS A 232 -9.38 1.79 -5.73
C HIS A 232 -9.34 2.17 -7.20
N GLU A 233 -9.20 1.17 -8.08
CA GLU A 233 -9.34 1.38 -9.50
C GLU A 233 -10.71 1.98 -9.84
N SER A 234 -10.70 2.94 -10.75
CA SER A 234 -11.88 3.66 -11.20
C SER A 234 -11.75 3.91 -12.69
N THR A 235 -11.52 2.82 -13.43
CA THR A 235 -11.17 2.87 -14.85
C THR A 235 -12.20 3.65 -15.67
N TYR A 236 -13.45 3.66 -15.21
CA TYR A 236 -14.58 4.27 -15.90
C TYR A 236 -15.42 5.20 -14.99
N ALA A 237 -16.01 6.23 -15.59
CA ALA A 237 -17.15 6.96 -15.03
C ALA A 237 -18.45 6.13 -15.15
N ASP A 238 -19.54 6.58 -14.52
CA ASP A 238 -20.76 5.78 -14.39
C ASP A 238 -21.47 5.52 -15.73
N ASP A 239 -21.31 6.42 -16.70
CA ASP A 239 -21.85 6.30 -18.06
C ASP A 239 -21.27 5.10 -18.85
N MET A 240 -20.17 4.52 -18.36
CA MET A 240 -19.45 3.41 -18.98
C MET A 240 -19.55 2.12 -18.14
N ALA A 241 -20.57 1.99 -17.28
CA ALA A 241 -20.75 0.83 -16.40
C ALA A 241 -20.76 -0.53 -17.14
N ASP A 242 -21.35 -0.60 -18.34
CA ASP A 242 -21.33 -1.84 -19.13
C ASP A 242 -19.93 -2.20 -19.64
N ARG A 243 -19.13 -1.18 -19.94
CA ARG A 243 -17.73 -1.35 -20.35
C ARG A 243 -16.87 -1.79 -19.18
N ALA A 244 -17.06 -1.18 -18.01
CA ALA A 244 -16.42 -1.60 -16.77
C ALA A 244 -16.69 -3.09 -16.51
N ARG A 245 -17.97 -3.51 -16.57
CA ARG A 245 -18.36 -4.92 -16.41
C ARG A 245 -17.70 -5.83 -17.45
N LYS A 246 -17.73 -5.44 -18.72
CA LYS A 246 -17.18 -6.23 -19.84
C LYS A 246 -15.67 -6.49 -19.68
N TYR A 247 -14.92 -5.50 -19.21
CA TYR A 247 -13.47 -5.58 -19.09
C TYR A 247 -12.98 -5.92 -17.68
N TYR A 248 -13.89 -6.27 -16.77
CA TYR A 248 -13.62 -6.63 -15.38
C TYR A 248 -12.99 -5.47 -14.57
N HIS A 249 -13.56 -4.29 -14.73
CA HIS A 249 -13.19 -3.07 -14.03
C HIS A 249 -14.36 -2.46 -13.25
N SER A 250 -14.05 -1.45 -12.47
CA SER A 250 -15.02 -0.70 -11.66
C SER A 250 -15.26 0.71 -12.22
N THR A 251 -16.46 1.20 -11.94
CA THR A 251 -16.80 2.63 -12.10
C THR A 251 -16.43 3.42 -10.85
N ALA A 252 -16.29 4.73 -10.99
CA ALA A 252 -16.02 5.63 -9.88
C ALA A 252 -17.05 5.53 -8.74
N SER A 253 -18.35 5.47 -9.04
CA SER A 253 -19.36 5.29 -7.99
C SER A 253 -19.34 3.89 -7.38
N GLN A 254 -18.88 2.86 -8.10
CA GLN A 254 -18.70 1.52 -7.53
C GLN A 254 -17.57 1.51 -6.51
N ALA A 255 -16.42 2.09 -6.84
CA ALA A 255 -15.32 2.28 -5.90
C ALA A 255 -15.76 3.09 -4.66
N ALA A 256 -16.50 4.18 -4.87
CA ALA A 256 -17.02 5.01 -3.79
C ALA A 256 -18.07 4.31 -2.92
N ARG A 257 -18.88 3.39 -3.47
CA ARG A 257 -19.77 2.54 -2.67
C ARG A 257 -18.99 1.62 -1.75
N VAL A 258 -17.94 0.95 -2.26
CA VAL A 258 -17.05 0.12 -1.42
C VAL A 258 -16.45 0.95 -0.29
N ALA A 259 -15.93 2.14 -0.59
CA ALA A 259 -15.36 3.06 0.39
C ALA A 259 -16.36 3.44 1.49
N ARG A 260 -17.57 3.85 1.09
CA ARG A 260 -18.66 4.22 2.01
C ARG A 260 -19.06 3.05 2.91
N ASP A 261 -19.30 1.89 2.32
CA ASP A 261 -19.81 0.71 3.02
C ASP A 261 -18.74 0.11 3.96
N ALA A 262 -17.47 0.32 3.64
CA ALA A 262 -16.34 -0.07 4.49
C ALA A 262 -16.01 0.98 5.58
N HIS A 263 -16.69 2.13 5.59
CA HIS A 263 -16.38 3.25 6.48
C HIS A 263 -14.91 3.68 6.41
N VAL A 264 -14.33 3.73 5.21
CA VAL A 264 -12.94 4.17 5.05
C VAL A 264 -12.78 5.65 5.36
N GLY A 265 -11.60 6.05 5.81
CA GLY A 265 -11.30 7.46 6.07
C GLY A 265 -11.25 8.29 4.79
N LYS A 266 -10.60 7.79 3.75
CA LYS A 266 -10.31 8.50 2.49
C LYS A 266 -10.33 7.54 1.29
N LEU A 267 -10.82 8.01 0.13
CA LEU A 267 -10.76 7.30 -1.15
C LEU A 267 -9.84 8.03 -2.14
N ILE A 268 -8.87 7.31 -2.69
CA ILE A 268 -8.04 7.72 -3.81
C ILE A 268 -8.48 6.92 -5.03
N LEU A 269 -8.82 7.63 -6.09
CA LEU A 269 -9.23 7.07 -7.37
C LEU A 269 -8.00 6.95 -8.27
N GLY A 270 -7.97 5.97 -9.16
CA GLY A 270 -6.88 5.84 -10.13
C GLY A 270 -7.17 4.78 -11.19
N HIS A 271 -6.10 4.38 -11.88
CA HIS A 271 -6.15 3.44 -12.99
C HIS A 271 -7.06 3.93 -14.14
N TYR A 272 -6.86 5.17 -14.57
CA TYR A 272 -7.79 5.84 -15.48
C TYR A 272 -7.64 5.35 -16.92
N SER A 273 -8.78 5.16 -17.59
CA SER A 273 -8.80 4.87 -19.01
C SER A 273 -8.26 6.06 -19.81
N ALA A 274 -7.36 5.76 -20.76
CA ALA A 274 -6.81 6.70 -21.74
C ALA A 274 -7.87 7.48 -22.57
N ARG A 275 -9.14 7.09 -22.47
CA ARG A 275 -10.26 7.73 -23.15
C ARG A 275 -10.70 9.06 -22.54
N TYR A 276 -10.28 9.34 -21.30
CA TYR A 276 -10.68 10.55 -20.59
C TYR A 276 -9.62 11.64 -20.79
N ASP A 277 -10.01 12.72 -21.47
CA ASP A 277 -9.19 13.94 -21.51
C ASP A 277 -9.10 14.59 -20.13
N SER A 278 -10.11 14.38 -19.27
CA SER A 278 -10.16 14.83 -17.89
C SER A 278 -10.91 13.83 -17.00
N GLU A 279 -10.38 13.62 -15.79
CA GLU A 279 -10.94 12.75 -14.75
C GLU A 279 -12.03 13.45 -13.91
N SER A 280 -12.47 14.65 -14.32
CA SER A 280 -13.47 15.43 -13.59
C SER A 280 -14.80 14.67 -13.44
N ALA A 281 -15.22 13.94 -14.48
CA ALA A 281 -16.42 13.11 -14.43
C ALA A 281 -16.28 11.96 -13.42
N ILE A 282 -15.13 11.28 -13.42
CA ILE A 282 -14.78 10.22 -12.47
C ILE A 282 -14.86 10.75 -11.03
N LEU A 283 -14.23 11.90 -10.76
CA LEU A 283 -14.25 12.49 -9.42
C LEU A 283 -15.66 12.91 -9.00
N ALA A 284 -16.43 13.51 -9.92
CA ALA A 284 -17.80 13.96 -9.64
C ALA A 284 -18.70 12.77 -9.27
N ASP A 285 -18.60 11.66 -9.99
CA ASP A 285 -19.37 10.45 -9.72
C ASP A 285 -19.02 9.85 -8.35
N ALA A 286 -17.73 9.69 -8.07
CA ALA A 286 -17.29 9.19 -6.76
C ALA A 286 -17.77 10.08 -5.61
N ARG A 287 -17.66 11.41 -5.73
CA ARG A 287 -18.04 12.36 -4.67
C ARG A 287 -19.54 12.42 -4.39
N LYS A 288 -20.40 12.04 -5.35
CA LYS A 288 -21.84 11.88 -5.09
C LYS A 288 -22.12 10.78 -4.05
N VAL A 289 -21.27 9.76 -3.98
CA VAL A 289 -21.44 8.61 -3.07
C VAL A 289 -20.57 8.74 -1.83
N PHE A 290 -19.32 9.17 -1.99
CA PHE A 290 -18.33 9.31 -0.93
C PHE A 290 -17.57 10.63 -1.10
N PRO A 291 -17.95 11.71 -0.37
CA PRO A 291 -17.39 13.05 -0.58
C PRO A 291 -15.88 13.15 -0.38
N ASN A 292 -15.28 12.35 0.52
CA ASN A 292 -13.84 12.36 0.80
C ASN A 292 -13.01 11.56 -0.23
N SER A 293 -13.30 11.82 -1.51
CA SER A 293 -12.65 11.20 -2.67
C SER A 293 -11.70 12.16 -3.36
N PHE A 294 -10.57 11.64 -3.83
CA PHE A 294 -9.49 12.38 -4.48
C PHE A 294 -9.02 11.66 -5.74
N LEU A 295 -8.63 12.42 -6.76
CA LEU A 295 -7.93 11.88 -7.92
C LEU A 295 -6.47 11.64 -7.58
N SER A 296 -5.91 10.53 -8.06
CA SER A 296 -4.47 10.33 -8.13
C SER A 296 -3.90 11.01 -9.37
N ASN A 297 -2.62 11.37 -9.31
CA ASN A 297 -1.85 11.90 -10.42
C ASN A 297 -0.37 11.68 -10.09
N GLU A 298 0.46 11.49 -11.10
CA GLU A 298 1.88 11.28 -10.93
C GLU A 298 2.54 12.41 -10.12
N GLY A 299 3.34 12.03 -9.12
CA GLY A 299 4.01 12.96 -8.21
C GLY A 299 3.16 13.44 -7.02
N LEU A 300 1.86 13.11 -6.97
CA LEU A 300 1.07 13.36 -5.77
C LEU A 300 1.48 12.44 -4.63
N VAL A 301 1.44 13.00 -3.41
CA VAL A 301 1.73 12.28 -2.17
C VAL A 301 0.54 12.44 -1.22
N PHE A 302 0.00 11.32 -0.76
CA PHE A 302 -1.11 11.28 0.17
C PHE A 302 -0.63 10.81 1.54
N ASN A 303 -0.95 11.56 2.60
CA ASN A 303 -0.83 11.04 3.95
C ASN A 303 -1.93 10.02 4.20
N VAL A 304 -1.55 8.90 4.81
CA VAL A 304 -2.46 7.85 5.29
C VAL A 304 -2.89 8.20 6.69
#